data_AF-L8LLE2-F1
#
_entry.id   AF-L8LLE2-F1
#
_cell.length_a   1.000
_cell.length_b   1.000
_cell.length_c   1.000
_cell.angle_alpha   90.00
_cell.angle_beta   90.00
_cell.angle_gamma   90.00
#
_symmetry.space_group_name_H-M   'P 1'
#
loop_
_entity.id
_entity.type
_entity.pdbx_description
1 polymer ?
#
loop_
_entity_poly.entity_id
_entity_poly.type
_entity_poly.pdbx_seq_one_letter_code
_entity_poly.pdbx_strand_id
1 'polypeptide(L)'
;MYQNYFNLENTNHRFEVIRLWEVPSTELLEYKGLYPLVTLGKSDNPLETLKQVAQKIEAISLTQERSNVAAATSVLAGLVLDKTIIRGLLREEIMKESVIYQDIKAQGEAEGLAKGRLEGEAEGKTKEALILILRLLNRKFQSITPEIEQRIQSLTLTQLEDLGEALLDFQQKADLISWLSNR
;
A
#
# COMPACT_ATOMS: atom_id res chain seq x y z
N MET A 1 18.75 16.28 -27.02
CA MET A 1 18.28 16.38 -28.41
C MET A 1 17.35 15.19 -28.63
N TYR A 2 16.06 15.42 -28.88
CA TYR A 2 15.10 14.33 -29.05
C TYR A 2 15.14 13.83 -30.49
N GLN A 3 14.97 12.53 -30.66
CA GLN A 3 14.96 11.90 -31.97
C GLN A 3 13.53 11.97 -32.54
N ASN A 4 13.38 12.61 -33.71
CA ASN A 4 12.11 12.79 -34.43
C ASN A 4 12.03 11.93 -35.71
N TYR A 5 12.89 10.91 -35.78
CA TYR A 5 12.94 9.97 -36.89
C TYR A 5 13.38 8.59 -36.42
N PHE A 6 12.84 7.55 -37.01
CA PHE A 6 13.21 6.17 -36.78
C PHE A 6 13.50 5.50 -38.13
N ASN A 7 14.70 4.94 -38.27
CA ASN A 7 15.12 4.23 -39.48
C ASN A 7 15.07 2.72 -39.23
N LEU A 8 14.36 2.00 -40.10
CA LEU A 8 14.47 0.55 -40.29
C LEU A 8 15.16 0.29 -41.62
N GLU A 9 15.72 -0.90 -41.81
CA GLU A 9 16.58 -1.31 -42.93
C GLU A 9 16.29 -0.61 -44.28
N ASN A 10 15.01 -0.53 -44.68
CA ASN A 10 14.59 0.12 -45.94
C ASN A 10 13.54 1.24 -45.77
N THR A 11 13.21 1.67 -44.54
CA THR A 11 12.17 2.70 -44.29
C THR A 11 12.63 3.76 -43.30
N ASN A 12 12.30 5.03 -43.58
CA ASN A 12 12.52 6.15 -42.67
C ASN A 12 11.16 6.70 -42.23
N HIS A 13 10.89 6.65 -40.93
CA HIS A 13 9.67 7.13 -40.31
C HIS A 13 9.97 8.43 -39.58
N ARG A 14 9.37 9.54 -40.01
CA ARG A 14 9.44 10.82 -39.28
C ARG A 14 8.20 10.99 -38.43
N PHE A 15 8.38 11.49 -37.23
CA PHE A 15 7.29 11.75 -36.29
C PHE A 15 7.53 13.05 -35.53
N GLU A 16 6.44 13.63 -35.06
CA GLU A 16 6.48 14.81 -34.20
C GLU A 16 6.43 14.37 -32.74
N VAL A 17 7.33 14.94 -31.92
CA VAL A 17 7.35 14.69 -30.48
C VAL A 17 6.64 15.84 -29.78
N ILE A 18 5.46 15.55 -29.24
CA ILE A 18 4.68 16.53 -28.46
C ILE A 18 5.11 16.47 -27.00
N ARG A 19 5.60 17.60 -26.49
CA ARG A 19 5.98 17.77 -25.08
C ARG A 19 4.82 18.36 -24.32
N LEU A 20 4.08 17.53 -23.58
CA LEU A 20 2.87 17.97 -22.88
C LEU A 20 3.12 19.20 -22.00
N TRP A 21 4.25 19.26 -21.27
CA TRP A 21 4.59 20.41 -20.41
C TRP A 21 4.85 21.74 -21.17
N GLU A 22 4.90 21.71 -22.49
CA GLU A 22 5.00 22.92 -23.33
C GLU A 22 3.68 23.29 -23.99
N VAL A 23 2.74 22.34 -24.07
CA VAL A 23 1.39 22.54 -24.63
C VAL A 23 0.52 23.23 -23.58
N PRO A 24 -0.10 24.40 -23.87
CA PRO A 24 -0.99 25.07 -22.93
C PRO A 24 -2.09 24.14 -22.40
N SER A 25 -2.25 24.05 -21.08
CA SER A 25 -3.32 23.22 -20.47
C SER A 25 -4.71 23.62 -20.96
N THR A 26 -4.92 24.88 -21.33
CA THR A 26 -6.18 25.37 -21.92
C THR A 26 -6.50 24.71 -23.25
N GLU A 27 -5.50 24.41 -24.09
CA GLU A 27 -5.70 23.72 -25.37
C GLU A 27 -6.12 22.27 -25.15
N LEU A 28 -5.48 21.59 -24.19
CA LEU A 28 -5.84 20.23 -23.80
C LEU A 28 -7.26 20.15 -23.22
N LEU A 29 -7.70 21.19 -22.50
CA LEU A 29 -9.00 21.24 -21.85
C LEU A 29 -10.19 21.34 -22.84
N GLU A 30 -9.95 21.69 -24.10
CA GLU A 30 -10.98 21.73 -25.13
C GLU A 30 -11.50 20.34 -25.50
N TYR A 31 -10.67 19.31 -25.30
CA TYR A 31 -10.97 17.95 -25.72
C TYR A 31 -11.17 17.04 -24.52
N LYS A 32 -12.38 16.50 -24.38
CA LYS A 32 -12.75 15.56 -23.31
C LYS A 32 -11.78 14.38 -23.15
N GLY A 33 -11.32 13.81 -24.27
CA GLY A 33 -10.37 12.69 -24.27
C GLY A 33 -8.99 13.05 -23.70
N LEU A 34 -8.66 14.34 -23.60
CA LEU A 34 -7.39 14.85 -23.09
C LEU A 34 -7.47 15.31 -21.63
N TYR A 35 -8.64 15.31 -20.99
CA TYR A 35 -8.79 15.73 -19.59
C TYR A 35 -7.77 15.08 -18.63
N PRO A 36 -7.44 13.78 -18.75
CA PRO A 36 -6.42 13.17 -17.90
C PRO A 36 -5.02 13.78 -18.05
N LEU A 37 -4.70 14.37 -19.20
CA LEU A 37 -3.38 14.95 -19.52
C LEU A 37 -3.29 16.45 -19.19
N VAL A 38 -4.42 17.13 -18.94
CA VAL A 38 -4.48 18.59 -18.80
C VAL A 38 -3.56 19.11 -17.69
N THR A 39 -3.46 18.39 -16.57
CA THR A 39 -2.58 18.74 -15.43
C THR A 39 -1.09 18.56 -15.72
N LEU A 40 -0.74 17.80 -16.77
CA LEU A 40 0.63 17.65 -17.27
C LEU A 40 1.00 18.73 -18.29
N GLY A 41 0.00 19.50 -18.73
CA GLY A 41 0.17 20.63 -19.65
C GLY A 41 0.93 21.80 -19.03
N LYS A 42 1.32 22.76 -19.87
CA LYS A 42 1.86 24.05 -19.45
C LYS A 42 0.78 24.85 -18.72
N SER A 43 0.93 25.02 -17.41
CA SER A 43 0.08 25.85 -16.56
C SER A 43 0.89 26.53 -15.46
N ASP A 44 0.58 27.79 -15.17
CA ASP A 44 1.16 28.54 -14.05
C ASP A 44 0.55 28.13 -12.70
N ASN A 45 -0.61 27.45 -12.71
CA ASN A 45 -1.30 27.00 -11.51
C ASN A 45 -1.98 25.63 -11.71
N PRO A 46 -1.25 24.52 -11.47
CA PRO A 46 -1.77 23.17 -11.65
C PRO A 46 -3.00 22.85 -10.79
N LEU A 47 -3.14 23.46 -9.60
CA LEU A 47 -4.30 23.28 -8.72
C LEU A 47 -5.58 23.84 -9.37
N GLU A 48 -5.53 25.08 -9.85
CA GLU A 48 -6.67 25.69 -10.54
C GLU A 48 -7.00 24.95 -11.84
N THR A 49 -5.97 24.51 -12.56
CA THR A 49 -6.15 23.63 -13.72
C THR A 49 -6.90 22.35 -13.36
N LEU A 50 -6.53 21.64 -12.29
CA LEU A 50 -7.24 20.45 -11.86
C LEU A 50 -8.69 20.75 -11.42
N LYS A 51 -8.95 21.89 -10.77
CA LYS A 51 -10.32 22.31 -10.43
C LYS A 51 -11.20 22.46 -11.67
N GLN A 52 -10.69 23.10 -12.73
CA GLN A 52 -11.42 23.24 -14.00
C GLN A 52 -11.68 21.90 -14.66
N VAL A 53 -10.70 21.00 -14.65
CA VAL A 53 -10.85 19.63 -15.16
C VAL A 53 -11.91 18.86 -14.36
N ALA A 54 -11.90 18.95 -13.03
CA ALA A 54 -12.89 18.29 -12.18
C ALA A 54 -14.32 18.76 -12.50
N GLN A 55 -14.54 20.07 -12.67
CA GLN A 55 -15.84 20.62 -13.08
C GLN A 55 -16.29 20.09 -14.45
N LYS A 56 -15.37 20.01 -15.42
CA LYS A 56 -15.65 19.46 -16.76
C LYS A 56 -15.96 17.96 -16.72
N ILE A 57 -15.34 17.21 -15.80
CA ILE A 57 -15.61 15.78 -15.58
C ILE A 57 -17.00 15.59 -14.96
N GLU A 58 -17.41 16.41 -14.00
CA GLU A 58 -18.74 16.32 -13.40
C GLU A 58 -19.87 16.51 -14.42
N ALA A 59 -19.64 17.34 -15.43
CA ALA A 59 -20.58 17.58 -16.53
C ALA A 59 -20.74 16.37 -17.50
N ILE A 60 -19.95 15.31 -17.35
CA ILE A 60 -20.06 14.11 -18.18
C ILE A 60 -21.32 13.32 -17.80
N SER A 61 -22.21 13.13 -18.78
CA SER A 61 -23.51 12.49 -18.57
C SER A 61 -23.42 10.99 -18.31
N LEU A 62 -22.55 10.27 -19.03
CA LEU A 62 -22.41 8.82 -18.87
C LEU A 62 -21.56 8.51 -17.63
N THR A 63 -22.17 7.88 -16.63
CA THR A 63 -21.52 7.56 -15.34
C THR A 63 -20.22 6.79 -15.54
N GLN A 64 -20.21 5.73 -16.36
CA GLN A 64 -19.01 4.93 -16.59
C GLN A 64 -17.85 5.75 -17.17
N GLU A 65 -18.14 6.59 -18.16
CA GLU A 65 -17.13 7.43 -18.79
C GLU A 65 -16.62 8.49 -17.82
N ARG A 66 -17.52 9.12 -17.07
CA ARG A 66 -17.15 10.06 -16.00
C ARG A 66 -16.20 9.40 -15.00
N SER A 67 -16.52 8.20 -14.55
CA SER A 67 -15.70 7.44 -13.60
C SER A 67 -14.34 7.07 -14.18
N ASN A 68 -14.30 6.59 -15.43
CA ASN A 68 -13.05 6.24 -16.10
C ASN A 68 -12.14 7.46 -16.27
N VAL A 69 -12.69 8.59 -16.72
CA VAL A 69 -11.94 9.84 -16.90
C VAL A 69 -11.46 10.37 -15.55
N ALA A 70 -12.31 10.40 -14.51
CA ALA A 70 -11.92 10.82 -13.17
C ALA A 70 -10.76 9.97 -12.60
N ALA A 71 -10.81 8.65 -12.79
CA ALA A 71 -9.77 7.74 -12.34
C ALA A 71 -8.45 8.00 -13.08
N ALA A 72 -8.48 8.09 -14.41
CA ALA A 72 -7.29 8.37 -15.22
C ALA A 72 -6.67 9.74 -14.88
N THR A 73 -7.51 10.78 -14.75
CA THR A 73 -7.07 12.12 -14.33
C THR A 73 -6.42 12.10 -12.95
N SER A 74 -6.98 11.35 -12.00
CA SER A 74 -6.40 11.25 -10.65
C SER A 74 -5.01 10.61 -10.65
N VAL A 75 -4.80 9.58 -11.47
CA VAL A 75 -3.49 8.92 -11.62
C VAL A 75 -2.47 9.90 -12.20
N LEU A 76 -2.81 10.57 -13.30
CA LEU A 76 -1.87 11.45 -14.00
C LEU A 76 -1.63 12.77 -13.25
N ALA A 77 -2.66 13.35 -12.64
CA ALA A 77 -2.49 14.52 -11.78
C ALA A 77 -1.59 14.23 -10.57
N GLY A 78 -1.55 12.97 -10.11
CA GLY A 78 -0.65 12.52 -9.03
C GLY A 78 0.84 12.63 -9.36
N LEU A 79 1.20 12.83 -10.63
CA LEU A 79 2.58 13.09 -11.05
C LEU A 79 3.03 14.54 -10.77
N VAL A 80 2.08 15.45 -10.55
CA VAL A 80 2.34 16.90 -10.41
C VAL A 80 1.80 17.45 -9.09
N LEU A 81 0.73 16.87 -8.55
CA LEU A 81 0.00 17.37 -7.38
C LEU A 81 -0.06 16.34 -6.26
N ASP A 82 -0.16 16.83 -5.02
CA ASP A 82 -0.35 15.99 -3.85
C ASP A 82 -1.70 15.25 -3.85
N LYS A 83 -1.66 14.01 -3.34
CA LYS A 83 -2.81 13.13 -3.24
C LYS A 83 -3.99 13.73 -2.46
N THR A 84 -3.72 14.59 -1.46
CA THR A 84 -4.76 15.24 -0.65
C THR A 84 -5.56 16.25 -1.48
N ILE A 85 -4.87 17.03 -2.32
CA ILE A 85 -5.48 17.96 -3.26
C ILE A 85 -6.37 17.21 -4.25
N ILE A 86 -5.82 16.14 -4.85
CA ILE A 86 -6.52 15.34 -5.86
C ILE A 86 -7.80 14.74 -5.25
N ARG A 87 -7.72 14.14 -4.05
CA ARG A 87 -8.88 13.57 -3.36
C ARG A 87 -9.95 14.60 -2.99
N GLY A 88 -9.55 15.85 -2.74
CA GLY A 88 -10.49 16.94 -2.48
C GLY A 88 -11.33 17.31 -3.71
N LEU A 89 -10.77 17.15 -4.91
CA LEU A 89 -11.38 17.58 -6.18
C LEU A 89 -11.98 16.42 -6.99
N LEU A 90 -11.30 15.28 -7.05
CA LEU A 90 -11.71 14.06 -7.72
C LEU A 90 -11.99 12.99 -6.65
N ARG A 91 -13.21 13.01 -6.13
CA ARG A 91 -13.60 12.14 -5.00
C ARG A 91 -13.74 10.68 -5.44
N GLU A 92 -13.53 9.78 -4.48
CA GLU A 92 -13.59 8.33 -4.70
C GLU A 92 -14.94 7.87 -5.25
N GLU A 93 -16.04 8.49 -4.80
CA GLU A 93 -17.39 8.16 -5.23
C GLU A 93 -17.62 8.39 -6.73
N ILE A 94 -16.85 9.31 -7.33
CA ILE A 94 -16.89 9.56 -8.77
C ILE A 94 -16.15 8.44 -9.50
N MET A 95 -15.08 7.90 -8.94
CA MET A 95 -14.19 6.93 -9.59
C MET A 95 -14.62 5.48 -9.41
N LYS A 96 -15.47 5.17 -8.43
CA LYS A 96 -15.78 3.79 -8.01
C LYS A 96 -16.32 2.86 -9.11
N GLU A 97 -16.92 3.39 -10.17
CA GLU A 97 -17.42 2.59 -11.30
C GLU A 97 -16.33 2.30 -12.34
N SER A 98 -15.15 2.92 -12.24
CA SER A 98 -14.04 2.65 -13.14
C SER A 98 -13.52 1.23 -12.94
N VAL A 99 -13.47 0.46 -14.03
CA VAL A 99 -12.96 -0.92 -14.03
C VAL A 99 -11.52 -0.98 -13.53
N ILE A 100 -10.67 -0.03 -13.91
CA ILE A 100 -9.28 0.04 -13.45
C ILE A 100 -9.22 0.36 -11.96
N TYR A 101 -10.09 1.25 -11.47
CA TYR A 101 -10.15 1.58 -10.05
C TYR A 101 -10.57 0.36 -9.20
N GLN A 102 -11.58 -0.38 -9.66
CA GLN A 102 -12.06 -1.59 -9.01
C GLN A 102 -10.97 -2.68 -8.96
N ASP A 103 -10.22 -2.86 -10.05
CA ASP A 103 -9.14 -3.85 -10.12
C ASP A 103 -8.00 -3.52 -9.14
N ILE A 104 -7.57 -2.24 -9.11
CA ILE A 104 -6.56 -1.76 -8.16
C ILE A 104 -7.03 -1.98 -6.71
N LYS A 105 -8.29 -1.68 -6.42
CA LYS A 105 -8.87 -1.89 -5.09
C LYS A 105 -8.91 -3.38 -4.72
N ALA A 106 -9.37 -4.24 -5.61
CA ALA A 106 -9.44 -5.67 -5.40
C ALA A 106 -8.05 -6.29 -5.17
N GLN A 107 -7.04 -5.89 -5.95
CA GLN A 107 -5.66 -6.30 -5.74
C GLN A 107 -5.15 -5.84 -4.36
N GLY A 108 -5.40 -4.59 -3.98
CA GLY A 108 -5.03 -4.07 -2.67
C GLY A 108 -5.69 -4.80 -1.50
N GLU A 109 -6.97 -5.16 -1.62
CA GLU A 109 -7.70 -5.97 -0.63
C GLU A 109 -7.12 -7.39 -0.53
N ALA A 110 -6.81 -8.03 -1.66
CA ALA A 110 -6.20 -9.36 -1.70
C ALA A 110 -4.79 -9.37 -1.06
N GLU A 111 -3.95 -8.39 -1.40
CA GLU A 111 -2.62 -8.23 -0.79
C GLU A 111 -2.72 -7.93 0.70
N GLY A 112 -3.65 -7.06 1.11
CA GLY A 112 -3.89 -6.73 2.52
C GLY A 112 -4.35 -7.95 3.31
N LEU A 113 -5.26 -8.75 2.77
CA LEU A 113 -5.71 -9.99 3.40
C LEU A 113 -4.59 -11.01 3.52
N ALA A 114 -3.74 -11.16 2.49
CA ALA A 114 -2.61 -12.08 2.51
C ALA A 114 -1.59 -11.67 3.58
N LYS A 115 -1.21 -10.39 3.64
CA LYS A 115 -0.30 -9.85 4.67
C LYS A 115 -0.88 -10.00 6.07
N GLY A 116 -2.12 -9.57 6.27
CA GLY A 116 -2.79 -9.65 7.56
C GLY A 116 -2.94 -11.08 8.07
N ARG A 117 -3.15 -12.06 7.17
CA ARG A 117 -3.16 -13.48 7.54
C ARG A 117 -1.78 -13.96 8.00
N LEU A 118 -0.73 -13.64 7.27
CA LEU A 118 0.64 -14.05 7.61
C LEU A 118 1.09 -13.43 8.95
N GLU A 119 0.87 -12.12 9.11
CA GLU A 119 1.20 -11.40 10.36
C GLU A 119 0.36 -11.94 11.53
N GLY A 120 -0.95 -12.11 11.33
CA GLY A 120 -1.85 -12.65 12.35
C GLY A 120 -1.51 -14.08 12.76
N GLU A 121 -1.10 -14.94 11.82
CA GLU A 121 -0.65 -16.30 12.12
C GLU A 121 0.66 -16.30 12.91
N ALA A 122 1.64 -15.48 12.51
CA ALA A 122 2.93 -15.39 13.19
C ALA A 122 2.79 -14.83 14.62
N GLU A 123 2.03 -13.75 14.80
CA GLU A 123 1.73 -13.20 16.12
C GLU A 123 0.91 -14.18 16.95
N GLY A 124 -0.08 -14.85 16.35
CA GLY A 124 -0.93 -15.82 17.01
C GLY A 124 -0.13 -16.99 17.57
N LYS A 125 0.78 -17.56 16.77
CA LYS A 125 1.70 -18.63 17.21
C LYS A 125 2.56 -18.19 18.39
N THR A 126 3.16 -17.00 18.31
CA THR A 126 4.03 -16.47 19.37
C THR A 126 3.25 -16.20 20.66
N LYS A 127 2.08 -15.56 20.58
CA LYS A 127 1.22 -15.27 21.73
C LYS A 127 0.73 -16.55 22.39
N GLU A 128 0.29 -17.53 21.60
CA GLU A 128 -0.19 -18.81 22.14
C GLU A 128 0.94 -19.60 22.80
N ALA A 129 2.12 -19.69 22.16
CA ALA A 129 3.30 -20.34 22.75
C ALA A 129 3.67 -19.69 24.09
N LEU A 130 3.73 -18.36 24.15
CA LEU A 130 4.02 -17.62 25.38
C LEU A 130 2.99 -17.91 26.49
N ILE A 131 1.70 -17.80 26.18
CA ILE A 131 0.61 -18.06 27.14
C ILE A 131 0.69 -19.50 27.66
N LEU A 132 0.89 -20.46 26.77
CA LEU A 132 1.00 -21.87 27.13
C LEU A 132 2.18 -22.12 28.06
N ILE A 133 3.37 -21.60 27.72
CA ILE A 133 4.58 -21.71 28.53
C ILE A 133 4.37 -21.12 29.92
N LEU A 134 3.81 -19.91 30.01
CA LEU A 134 3.54 -19.27 31.30
C LEU A 134 2.55 -20.08 32.14
N ARG A 135 1.51 -20.66 31.52
CA ARG A 135 0.55 -21.53 32.23
C ARG A 135 1.21 -22.80 32.75
N LEU A 136 2.06 -23.45 31.95
CA LEU A 136 2.76 -24.68 32.35
C LEU A 136 3.78 -24.41 33.46
N LEU A 137 4.53 -23.32 33.37
CA LEU A 137 5.49 -22.89 34.40
C LEU A 137 4.80 -22.58 35.73
N ASN A 138 3.70 -21.82 35.69
CA ASN A 138 2.91 -21.54 36.89
C ASN A 138 2.31 -22.82 37.50
N ARG A 139 1.87 -23.77 36.66
CA ARG A 139 1.38 -25.07 37.14
C ARG A 139 2.48 -25.91 37.80
N LYS A 140 3.69 -25.95 37.22
CA LYS A 140 4.81 -26.78 37.71
C LYS A 140 5.47 -26.20 38.96
N PHE A 141 5.68 -24.88 39.01
CA PHE A 141 6.43 -24.21 40.08
C PHE A 141 5.56 -23.40 41.05
N GLN A 142 4.22 -23.49 40.95
CA GLN A 142 3.21 -22.79 41.76
C GLN A 142 3.20 -21.25 41.64
N SER A 143 4.32 -20.63 41.25
CA SER A 143 4.41 -19.26 40.73
C SER A 143 5.81 -18.97 40.17
N ILE A 144 5.87 -18.18 39.10
CA ILE A 144 7.10 -17.54 38.63
C ILE A 144 7.13 -16.07 39.07
N THR A 145 8.33 -15.51 39.22
CA THR A 145 8.45 -14.09 39.62
C THR A 145 8.25 -13.19 38.39
N PRO A 146 7.84 -11.92 38.56
CA PRO A 146 7.66 -10.99 37.45
C PRO A 146 8.90 -10.82 36.56
N GLU A 147 10.10 -10.91 37.14
CA GLU A 147 11.36 -10.80 36.40
C GLU A 147 11.55 -11.99 35.44
N ILE A 148 11.17 -13.19 35.86
CA ILE A 148 11.20 -14.39 35.01
C ILE A 148 10.16 -14.27 33.89
N GLU A 149 8.96 -13.79 34.23
CA GLU A 149 7.89 -13.60 33.26
C GLU A 149 8.28 -12.62 32.16
N GLN A 150 8.84 -11.45 32.49
CA GLN A 150 9.31 -10.47 31.51
C GLN A 150 10.37 -11.07 30.58
N ARG A 151 11.28 -11.87 31.12
CA ARG A 151 12.35 -12.50 30.34
C ARG A 151 11.80 -13.55 29.37
N ILE A 152 10.75 -14.27 29.75
CA ILE A 152 10.05 -15.20 28.86
C ILE A 152 9.27 -14.42 27.79
N GLN A 153 8.65 -13.29 28.12
CA GLN A 153 7.94 -12.43 27.15
C GLN A 153 8.87 -11.87 26.07
N SER A 154 10.16 -11.71 26.36
CA SER A 154 11.18 -11.30 25.37
C SER A 154 11.68 -12.42 24.46
N LEU A 155 11.27 -13.67 24.69
CA LEU A 155 11.73 -14.80 23.88
C LEU A 155 11.05 -14.81 22.50
N THR A 156 11.82 -15.20 21.51
CA THR A 156 11.33 -15.53 20.17
C THR A 156 10.46 -16.79 20.19
N LEU A 157 9.64 -17.00 19.16
CA LEU A 157 8.81 -18.21 19.03
C LEU A 157 9.63 -19.49 19.20
N THR A 158 10.75 -19.63 18.50
CA THR A 158 11.62 -20.81 18.61
C THR A 158 12.19 -21.00 20.02
N GLN A 159 12.56 -19.91 20.70
CA GLN A 159 12.98 -19.99 22.10
C GLN A 159 11.85 -20.42 23.04
N LEU A 160 10.61 -20.02 22.78
CA LEU A 160 9.44 -20.46 23.54
C LEU A 160 9.14 -21.95 23.31
N GLU A 161 9.26 -22.42 22.06
CA GLU A 161 9.11 -23.83 21.70
C GLU A 161 10.20 -24.69 22.37
N ASP A 162 11.47 -24.27 22.28
CA ASP A 162 12.61 -24.92 22.96
C ASP A 162 12.41 -24.98 24.48
N LEU A 163 11.89 -23.90 25.08
CA LEU A 163 11.57 -23.84 26.51
C LEU A 163 10.44 -24.83 26.85
N GLY A 164 9.47 -25.02 25.95
CA GLY A 164 8.38 -25.99 26.13
C GLY A 164 8.88 -27.42 26.21
N GLU A 165 9.87 -27.79 25.38
CA GLU A 165 10.52 -29.09 25.44
C GLU A 165 11.36 -29.23 26.72
N ALA A 166 12.26 -28.28 26.98
CA ALA A 166 13.15 -28.31 28.14
C ALA A 166 12.38 -28.32 29.48
N LEU A 167 11.19 -27.71 29.52
CA LEU A 167 10.32 -27.69 30.69
C LEU A 167 9.95 -29.09 31.18
N LEU A 168 9.90 -30.08 30.29
CA LEU A 168 9.59 -31.47 30.64
C LEU A 168 10.68 -32.08 31.55
N ASP A 169 11.94 -31.72 31.32
CA ASP A 169 13.10 -32.25 32.04
C ASP A 169 13.40 -31.52 33.35
N PHE A 170 12.92 -30.28 33.51
CA PHE A 170 13.17 -29.49 34.71
C PHE A 170 12.65 -30.19 35.97
N GLN A 171 13.47 -30.27 37.01
CA GLN A 171 13.10 -30.81 38.32
C GLN A 171 12.80 -29.70 39.32
N GLN A 172 13.43 -28.53 39.15
CA GLN A 172 13.35 -27.41 40.08
C GLN A 172 13.44 -26.06 39.36
N LYS A 173 13.03 -24.99 40.06
CA LYS A 173 13.04 -23.62 39.51
C LYS A 173 14.45 -23.14 39.12
N ALA A 174 15.50 -23.67 39.74
CA ALA A 174 16.88 -23.35 39.39
C ALA A 174 17.24 -23.78 37.95
N ASP A 175 16.64 -24.86 37.43
CA ASP A 175 16.89 -25.35 36.08
C ASP A 175 16.39 -24.35 35.04
N LEU A 176 15.21 -23.77 35.26
CA LEU A 176 14.63 -22.70 34.45
C LEU A 176 15.53 -21.44 34.45
N ILE A 177 16.01 -21.03 35.62
CA ILE A 177 16.87 -19.85 35.75
C ILE A 177 18.20 -20.06 35.00
N SER A 178 18.77 -21.27 35.10
CA SER A 178 19.97 -21.63 34.36
C SER A 178 19.73 -21.63 32.85
N TRP A 179 18.62 -22.23 32.39
CA TRP A 179 18.24 -22.26 30.99
C TRP A 179 18.10 -20.84 30.41
N LEU A 180 17.37 -19.96 31.11
CA LEU A 180 17.18 -18.57 30.70
C LEU A 180 18.50 -17.77 30.67
N SER A 181 19.52 -18.17 31.43
CA SER A 181 20.81 -17.47 31.55
C SER A 181 21.86 -17.90 30.54
N ASN A 182 21.61 -19.00 29.83
CA ASN A 182 22.47 -19.49 28.75
C ASN A 182 22.01 -18.99 27.36
N ARG A 183 21.13 -18.00 27.30
CA ARG A 183 20.61 -17.33 26.10
C ARG A 183 20.52 -15.83 26.35
#